data_AF-A0A0N8JV32-F1
#
_entry.id   AF-A0A0N8JV32-F1
#
_cell.length_a   1.000
_cell.length_b   1.000
_cell.length_c   1.000
_cell.angle_alpha   90.00
_cell.angle_beta   90.00
_cell.angle_gamma   90.00
#
_symmetry.space_group_name_H-M   'P 1'
#
loop_
_entity.id
_entity.type
_entity.pdbx_description
1 polymer ?
#
loop_
_entity_poly.entity_id
_entity_poly.type
_entity_poly.pdbx_seq_one_letter_code
_entity_poly.pdbx_strand_id
1 'polypeptide(L)'
;APGQVGFPGQVLPVNGDPGEGGKPGCPGSQGLRGLEGFPGSPGAFGPPGQKGEKGSLGLMGHPGDRGPPGEPGIKGPKGNKGMAGNPGLKGERGAPGSLGPSGPSGLDGFAGDPGEPGERGVSGLQGATGEMGDPGYPGKLIKVNSGFLLVLHSQSERVPVCPQDMITLWNGYSLLYLERQEKGHTQDLGQAGSCLRVFSTMPFSYCNMDSCSYASRNDRSYWLATAAAIPMMPVSGLEIKKYISRCVVCEAPSPAVAVHSQDSAVPPCPQGWRSLWTGFSFLMHTGGSDEGGGQSLTSPGSCLKDFRTQPFIECQGARGTCHFFTTAYSFWLTHVNEREQFGPLTSYILKKEQQQRQHTSQCHVCMRQ
;
A
#
# COMPACT_ATOMS: atom_id res chain seq x y z
N ALA A 1 5.74 69.74 -22.77
CA ALA A 1 7.12 69.48 -23.24
C ALA A 1 7.10 68.27 -24.15
N PRO A 2 7.47 68.41 -25.42
CA PRO A 2 7.52 67.29 -26.38
C PRO A 2 8.88 66.56 -26.35
N GLY A 3 8.82 65.23 -26.52
CA GLY A 3 9.81 64.32 -27.11
C GLY A 3 11.27 64.39 -26.63
N GLN A 4 11.70 63.43 -25.81
CA GLN A 4 13.10 63.03 -25.79
C GLN A 4 13.42 62.23 -27.07
N VAL A 5 14.38 62.76 -27.82
CA VAL A 5 14.96 62.18 -29.03
C VAL A 5 15.78 60.94 -28.64
N GLY A 6 15.53 59.81 -29.32
CA GLY A 6 16.28 58.57 -29.13
C GLY A 6 17.74 58.71 -29.59
N PHE A 7 18.64 58.04 -28.87
CA PHE A 7 20.06 57.99 -29.21
C PHE A 7 20.31 57.22 -30.53
N PRO A 8 21.27 57.66 -31.37
CA PRO A 8 21.62 56.97 -32.60
C PRO A 8 22.35 55.65 -32.29
N GLY A 9 21.94 54.57 -32.97
CA GLY A 9 22.54 53.25 -32.85
C GLY A 9 24.00 53.23 -33.29
N GLN A 10 24.88 52.80 -32.40
CA GLN A 10 26.24 52.38 -32.74
C GLN A 10 26.18 50.98 -33.36
N VAL A 11 26.44 50.91 -34.67
CA VAL A 11 26.69 49.65 -35.39
C VAL A 11 28.16 49.29 -35.18
N LEU A 12 28.43 48.38 -34.24
CA LEU A 12 29.71 47.67 -34.16
C LEU A 12 29.61 46.41 -35.03
N PRO A 13 30.58 46.13 -35.93
CA PRO A 13 30.61 44.87 -36.66
C PRO A 13 31.24 43.82 -35.75
N VAL A 14 30.41 43.04 -35.06
CA VAL A 14 30.87 41.83 -34.38
C VAL A 14 30.83 40.70 -35.42
N ASN A 15 31.98 40.45 -36.06
CA ASN A 15 32.21 39.13 -36.64
C ASN A 15 32.24 38.14 -35.47
N GLY A 16 31.23 37.27 -35.38
CA GLY A 16 31.23 36.16 -34.44
C GLY A 16 32.31 35.16 -34.83
N ASP A 17 33.12 34.75 -33.85
CA ASP A 17 34.04 33.62 -34.03
C ASP A 17 33.27 32.38 -34.51
N PRO A 18 33.84 31.56 -35.41
CA PRO A 18 33.24 30.29 -35.79
C PRO A 18 32.97 29.44 -34.54
N GLY A 19 31.74 28.98 -34.35
CA GLY A 19 31.37 28.16 -33.20
C GLY A 19 32.27 26.93 -33.06
N GLU A 20 32.71 26.64 -31.85
CA GLU A 20 33.44 25.40 -31.55
C GLU A 20 32.65 24.20 -32.08
N GLY A 21 33.31 23.38 -32.91
CA GLY A 21 32.73 22.15 -33.43
C GLY A 21 32.26 21.26 -32.28
N GLY A 22 31.01 20.78 -32.36
CA GLY A 22 30.44 19.90 -31.34
C GLY A 22 31.35 18.68 -31.10
N LYS A 23 31.59 18.37 -29.82
CA LYS A 23 32.36 17.19 -29.42
C LYS A 23 31.73 15.93 -30.04
N PRO A 24 32.53 14.97 -30.54
CA PRO A 24 31.99 13.71 -31.06
C PRO A 24 31.08 13.04 -30.03
N GLY A 25 29.91 12.57 -30.46
CA GLY A 25 29.00 11.84 -29.58
C GLY A 25 29.69 10.61 -28.99
N CYS A 26 29.48 10.36 -27.70
CA CYS A 26 30.00 9.16 -27.04
C CYS A 26 29.59 7.90 -27.82
N PRO A 27 30.48 6.90 -27.99
CA PRO A 27 30.11 5.62 -28.61
C PRO A 27 28.88 5.03 -27.93
N GLY A 28 27.92 4.53 -28.72
CA GLY A 28 26.75 3.86 -28.19
C GLY A 28 27.15 2.71 -27.27
N SER A 29 26.57 2.66 -26.07
CA SER A 29 26.82 1.57 -25.13
C SER A 29 26.51 0.22 -25.77
N GLN A 30 27.43 -0.74 -25.62
CA GLN A 30 27.22 -2.11 -26.08
C GLN A 30 25.88 -2.64 -25.53
N GLY A 31 25.04 -3.18 -26.41
CA GLY A 31 23.73 -3.71 -26.03
C GLY A 31 23.87 -4.74 -24.92
N LEU A 32 23.02 -4.62 -23.89
CA LEU A 32 22.99 -5.55 -22.77
C LEU A 32 22.79 -6.98 -23.32
N ARG A 33 23.62 -7.91 -22.84
CA ARG A 33 23.47 -9.34 -23.14
C ARG A 33 22.05 -9.75 -22.74
N GLY A 34 21.34 -10.41 -23.66
CA GLY A 34 19.99 -10.91 -23.38
C GLY A 34 19.97 -11.73 -22.10
N LEU A 35 18.97 -11.48 -21.25
CA LEU A 35 18.79 -12.21 -20.00
C LEU A 35 18.65 -13.70 -20.31
N GLU A 36 19.30 -14.52 -19.49
CA GLU A 36 19.19 -15.97 -19.57
C GLU A 36 17.72 -16.38 -19.38
N GLY A 37 17.22 -17.27 -20.23
CA GLY A 37 15.82 -17.71 -20.18
C GLY A 37 15.51 -18.36 -18.83
N PHE A 38 14.36 -18.02 -18.26
CA PHE A 38 13.92 -18.62 -17.00
C PHE A 38 13.82 -20.16 -17.14
N PRO A 39 14.22 -20.94 -16.11
CA PRO A 39 13.96 -22.37 -16.08
C PRO A 39 12.47 -22.67 -16.28
N GLY A 40 12.17 -23.71 -17.06
CA GLY A 40 10.78 -24.17 -17.22
C GLY A 40 10.15 -24.48 -15.86
N SER A 41 8.90 -24.05 -15.68
CA SER A 41 8.13 -24.34 -14.47
C SER A 41 8.03 -25.86 -14.26
N PRO A 42 8.14 -26.37 -13.02
CA PRO A 42 7.87 -27.78 -12.71
C PRO A 42 6.50 -28.21 -13.25
N GLY A 43 6.41 -29.42 -13.80
CA GLY A 43 5.15 -29.99 -14.25
C GLY A 43 4.13 -30.06 -13.12
N ALA A 44 2.85 -29.80 -13.43
CA ALA A 44 1.78 -29.89 -12.46
C ALA A 44 1.71 -31.31 -11.85
N PHE A 45 1.49 -31.39 -10.54
CA PHE A 45 1.19 -32.67 -9.88
C PHE A 45 -0.08 -33.27 -10.48
N GLY A 46 -0.05 -34.58 -10.75
CA GLY A 46 -1.24 -35.31 -11.18
C GLY A 46 -2.34 -35.24 -10.10
N PRO A 47 -3.63 -35.21 -10.49
CA PRO A 47 -4.72 -35.20 -9.52
C PRO A 47 -4.66 -36.44 -8.63
N PRO A 48 -5.03 -36.33 -7.34
CA PRO A 48 -5.18 -37.49 -6.45
C PRO A 48 -6.15 -38.52 -7.04
N GLY A 49 -5.79 -39.81 -6.97
CA GLY A 49 -6.68 -40.89 -7.41
C GLY A 49 -8.02 -40.86 -6.66
N GLN A 50 -9.12 -41.15 -7.37
CA GLN A 50 -10.44 -41.22 -6.74
C GLN A 50 -10.45 -42.27 -5.63
N LYS A 51 -11.01 -41.88 -4.48
CA LYS A 51 -11.26 -42.75 -3.34
C LYS A 51 -12.30 -43.81 -3.74
N GLY A 52 -11.97 -45.10 -3.59
CA GLY A 52 -12.89 -46.20 -3.87
C GLY A 52 -14.18 -46.11 -3.04
N GLU A 53 -15.30 -46.51 -3.64
CA GLU A 53 -16.61 -46.52 -3.00
C GLU A 53 -16.63 -47.46 -1.78
N LYS A 54 -17.29 -47.01 -0.71
CA LYS A 54 -17.40 -47.72 0.56
C LYS A 54 -18.42 -48.86 0.42
N GLY A 55 -18.00 -50.10 0.67
CA GLY A 55 -18.89 -51.26 0.73
C GLY A 55 -19.99 -51.11 1.80
N SER A 56 -21.16 -51.66 1.52
CA SER A 56 -22.34 -51.64 2.40
C SER A 56 -22.13 -52.44 3.70
N LEU A 57 -22.75 -51.96 4.79
CA LEU A 57 -22.65 -52.53 6.14
C LEU A 57 -23.25 -53.95 6.24
N GLY A 58 -22.50 -54.88 6.83
CA GLY A 58 -23.03 -56.10 7.46
C GLY A 58 -23.34 -55.88 8.95
N LEU A 59 -24.35 -56.56 9.47
CA LEU A 59 -24.89 -56.42 10.83
C LEU A 59 -24.11 -57.22 11.90
N MET A 60 -23.76 -56.50 12.99
CA MET A 60 -23.64 -56.82 14.42
C MET A 60 -22.82 -58.02 14.98
N GLY A 61 -21.93 -57.69 15.94
CA GLY A 61 -21.48 -58.52 17.06
C GLY A 61 -20.71 -57.67 18.10
N HIS A 62 -21.04 -57.78 19.40
CA HIS A 62 -20.48 -57.01 20.53
C HIS A 62 -19.10 -57.54 21.02
N PRO A 63 -18.34 -56.77 21.84
CA PRO A 63 -16.87 -56.71 21.81
C PRO A 63 -16.13 -57.70 22.74
N GLY A 64 -14.84 -57.93 22.44
CA GLY A 64 -13.87 -58.61 23.31
C GLY A 64 -12.59 -57.79 23.52
N ASP A 65 -11.90 -58.06 24.62
CA ASP A 65 -11.07 -57.15 25.42
C ASP A 65 -9.71 -56.67 24.85
N ARG A 66 -9.21 -55.58 25.45
CA ARG A 66 -7.98 -54.86 25.11
C ARG A 66 -6.71 -55.57 25.62
N GLY A 67 -5.69 -55.64 24.75
CA GLY A 67 -4.31 -56.00 25.07
C GLY A 67 -3.28 -54.95 24.61
N PRO A 68 -2.02 -55.02 25.08
CA PRO A 68 -1.22 -53.89 25.59
C PRO A 68 -0.37 -53.12 24.54
N PRO A 69 0.20 -51.95 24.91
CA PRO A 69 0.96 -51.10 23.99
C PRO A 69 2.48 -51.34 23.98
N GLY A 70 3.12 -51.03 22.83
CA GLY A 70 4.57 -50.82 22.64
C GLY A 70 4.90 -50.78 21.14
N GLU A 71 5.87 -50.04 20.58
CA GLU A 71 6.97 -49.20 21.09
C GLU A 71 7.20 -48.00 20.12
N PRO A 72 7.91 -46.93 20.52
CA PRO A 72 8.27 -45.82 19.63
C PRO A 72 9.61 -46.03 18.89
N GLY A 73 9.69 -45.62 17.63
CA GLY A 73 10.93 -45.64 16.84
C GLY A 73 11.05 -44.56 15.76
N ILE A 74 11.62 -43.41 16.16
CA ILE A 74 12.53 -42.44 15.50
C ILE A 74 12.41 -42.02 14.01
N LYS A 75 12.57 -40.71 13.82
CA LYS A 75 12.40 -39.88 12.61
C LYS A 75 13.60 -39.91 11.66
N GLY A 76 13.33 -40.03 10.35
CA GLY A 76 14.34 -39.95 9.29
C GLY A 76 14.76 -38.51 8.90
N PRO A 77 15.99 -38.31 8.36
CA PRO A 77 16.66 -37.02 8.27
C PRO A 77 16.29 -36.16 7.03
N LYS A 78 16.58 -34.84 7.12
CA LYS A 78 16.49 -33.87 6.02
C LYS A 78 17.90 -33.56 5.49
N GLY A 79 18.13 -33.71 4.18
CA GLY A 79 19.42 -33.45 3.53
C GLY A 79 19.68 -31.97 3.23
N ASN A 80 20.95 -31.61 3.03
CA ASN A 80 21.39 -30.31 2.50
C ASN A 80 22.61 -30.44 1.57
N LYS A 81 22.79 -29.36 0.80
CA LYS A 81 23.44 -29.13 -0.51
C LYS A 81 24.97 -29.29 -0.56
N GLY A 82 25.50 -29.64 -1.75
CA GLY A 82 26.91 -29.94 -2.01
C GLY A 82 27.86 -28.75 -2.26
N MET A 83 29.17 -29.03 -2.25
CA MET A 83 30.28 -28.15 -2.62
C MET A 83 31.10 -28.73 -3.80
N ALA A 84 31.75 -27.87 -4.57
CA ALA A 84 32.43 -28.14 -5.85
C ALA A 84 33.86 -28.74 -5.72
N GLY A 85 34.30 -29.48 -6.77
CA GLY A 85 35.61 -30.17 -6.90
C GLY A 85 36.79 -29.25 -7.25
N ASN A 86 38.05 -29.67 -7.50
CA ASN A 86 38.72 -30.88 -8.02
C ASN A 86 40.21 -30.81 -7.55
N PRO A 87 41.08 -31.86 -7.59
CA PRO A 87 41.76 -32.27 -8.85
C PRO A 87 42.20 -33.77 -8.96
N GLY A 88 42.30 -34.23 -10.22
CA GLY A 88 43.37 -35.08 -10.78
C GLY A 88 43.58 -36.54 -10.31
N LEU A 89 43.26 -37.49 -11.20
CA LEU A 89 43.62 -38.92 -11.10
C LEU A 89 45.13 -39.18 -11.26
N LYS A 90 45.70 -40.03 -10.39
CA LYS A 90 46.87 -40.92 -10.63
C LYS A 90 47.03 -41.84 -9.40
N GLY A 91 47.29 -43.15 -9.45
CA GLY A 91 47.38 -44.17 -10.50
C GLY A 91 47.42 -45.54 -9.79
N GLU A 92 47.14 -46.64 -10.49
CA GLU A 92 47.22 -47.99 -9.92
C GLU A 92 48.66 -48.52 -9.84
N ARG A 93 48.90 -49.39 -8.85
CA ARG A 93 50.18 -49.88 -8.35
C ARG A 93 50.74 -51.03 -9.18
N GLY A 94 52.07 -51.05 -9.36
CA GLY A 94 52.84 -52.27 -9.62
C GLY A 94 54.08 -52.34 -8.73
N ALA A 95 54.21 -53.42 -7.97
CA ALA A 95 55.31 -53.76 -7.03
C ALA A 95 56.48 -54.47 -7.78
N PRO A 96 57.45 -55.18 -7.15
CA PRO A 96 58.11 -55.07 -5.83
C PRO A 96 59.67 -55.21 -5.95
N GLY A 97 60.37 -55.18 -4.81
CA GLY A 97 61.64 -55.89 -4.59
C GLY A 97 62.65 -55.05 -3.78
N SER A 98 62.78 -55.21 -2.46
CA SER A 98 63.72 -56.14 -1.78
C SER A 98 65.17 -56.01 -2.28
N LEU A 99 66.24 -55.89 -1.51
CA LEU A 99 66.56 -56.12 -0.11
C LEU A 99 67.96 -55.49 0.04
N GLY A 100 68.24 -54.76 1.11
CA GLY A 100 69.18 -55.34 2.07
C GLY A 100 70.32 -54.39 2.42
N PRO A 101 71.05 -54.71 3.50
CA PRO A 101 71.29 -53.76 4.57
C PRO A 101 72.77 -53.39 4.77
N SER A 102 73.00 -52.62 5.83
CA SER A 102 74.29 -52.40 6.52
C SER A 102 75.19 -51.37 5.84
N GLY A 103 75.94 -50.53 6.54
CA GLY A 103 76.18 -50.28 7.96
C GLY A 103 77.09 -49.03 8.03
N PRO A 104 77.22 -48.39 9.20
CA PRO A 104 77.85 -47.09 9.32
C PRO A 104 79.37 -47.21 9.33
N SER A 105 80.10 -46.18 8.87
CA SER A 105 81.36 -45.73 9.49
C SER A 105 81.90 -44.42 8.89
N GLY A 106 82.41 -43.61 9.83
CA GLY A 106 83.37 -42.50 9.80
C GLY A 106 83.95 -41.92 8.50
N LEU A 107 83.87 -40.59 8.46
CA LEU A 107 84.87 -39.57 8.07
C LEU A 107 86.01 -39.98 7.12
N ASP A 108 86.15 -39.22 6.02
CA ASP A 108 87.31 -38.32 5.84
C ASP A 108 87.18 -37.41 4.60
N GLY A 109 87.75 -36.19 4.73
CA GLY A 109 88.52 -35.50 3.69
C GLY A 109 87.79 -34.80 2.53
N PHE A 110 87.84 -33.47 2.54
CA PHE A 110 87.43 -32.56 1.46
C PHE A 110 88.12 -32.83 0.10
N ALA A 111 87.39 -32.56 -0.99
CA ALA A 111 87.97 -32.21 -2.28
C ALA A 111 87.06 -31.29 -3.12
N GLY A 112 87.54 -30.06 -3.31
CA GLY A 112 87.38 -29.20 -4.49
C GLY A 112 86.02 -28.57 -4.79
N ASP A 113 85.88 -27.26 -4.50
CA ASP A 113 84.75 -26.42 -4.89
C ASP A 113 84.64 -26.28 -6.43
N PRO A 114 83.50 -26.64 -7.05
CA PRO A 114 83.18 -26.25 -8.42
C PRO A 114 82.59 -24.84 -8.48
N GLY A 115 83.07 -24.04 -9.43
CA GLY A 115 82.86 -22.59 -9.53
C GLY A 115 81.40 -22.11 -9.61
N GLU A 116 81.19 -20.87 -9.14
CA GLU A 116 79.88 -20.24 -8.97
C GLU A 116 79.09 -20.13 -10.28
N PRO A 117 77.84 -20.64 -10.31
CA PRO A 117 76.90 -20.37 -11.39
C PRO A 117 76.50 -18.88 -11.43
N GLY A 118 76.54 -18.28 -12.62
CA GLY A 118 76.35 -16.84 -12.84
C GLY A 118 75.04 -16.24 -12.31
N GLU A 119 75.10 -14.96 -11.95
CA GLU A 119 74.03 -14.22 -11.27
C GLU A 119 72.71 -14.22 -12.06
N ARG A 120 71.65 -14.65 -11.36
CA ARG A 120 70.27 -14.62 -11.87
C ARG A 120 69.79 -13.16 -11.94
N GLY A 121 69.35 -12.74 -13.12
CA GLY A 121 68.81 -11.40 -13.36
C GLY A 121 67.74 -10.99 -12.33
N VAL A 122 67.86 -9.76 -11.85
CA VAL A 122 66.95 -9.12 -10.88
C VAL A 122 65.51 -9.15 -11.38
N SER A 123 64.63 -9.78 -10.61
CA SER A 123 63.19 -9.82 -10.87
C SER A 123 62.60 -8.42 -10.68
N GLY A 124 61.81 -7.96 -11.66
CA GLY A 124 61.19 -6.64 -11.62
C GLY A 124 60.34 -6.42 -10.36
N LEU A 125 60.42 -5.23 -9.79
CA LEU A 125 59.66 -4.84 -8.59
C LEU A 125 58.16 -4.97 -8.86
N GLN A 126 57.46 -5.68 -7.97
CA GLN A 126 56.00 -5.82 -8.01
C GLN A 126 55.37 -4.42 -7.90
N GLY A 127 54.52 -4.07 -8.87
CA GLY A 127 53.81 -2.78 -8.86
C GLY A 127 52.99 -2.60 -7.58
N ALA A 128 52.97 -1.38 -7.04
CA ALA A 128 52.24 -1.07 -5.82
C ALA A 128 50.75 -1.44 -5.96
N THR A 129 50.18 -2.02 -4.90
CA THR A 129 48.75 -2.34 -4.81
C THR A 129 47.94 -1.08 -5.09
N GLY A 130 47.03 -1.14 -6.06
CA GLY A 130 46.17 0.00 -6.39
C GLY A 130 45.38 0.48 -5.17
N GLU A 131 45.20 1.80 -5.06
CA GLU A 131 44.46 2.39 -3.95
C GLU A 131 43.03 1.83 -3.90
N MET A 132 42.55 1.58 -2.67
CA MET A 132 41.19 1.12 -2.42
C MET A 132 40.22 2.15 -3.00
N GLY A 133 39.34 1.72 -3.91
CA GLY A 133 38.35 2.61 -4.51
C GLY A 133 37.49 3.28 -3.44
N ASP A 134 37.16 4.56 -3.68
CA ASP A 134 36.34 5.34 -2.76
C ASP A 134 35.05 4.61 -2.39
N PRO A 135 34.59 4.71 -1.13
CA PRO A 135 33.30 4.18 -0.73
C PRO A 135 32.21 4.65 -1.70
N GLY A 136 31.41 3.71 -2.21
CA GLY A 136 30.29 4.04 -3.07
C GLY A 136 29.38 5.08 -2.41
N TYR A 137 28.91 6.06 -3.20
CA TYR A 137 27.99 7.08 -2.71
C TYR A 137 26.84 6.43 -1.92
N PRO A 138 26.44 7.00 -0.77
CA PRO A 138 25.28 6.51 -0.03
C PRO A 138 24.11 6.35 -0.99
N GLY A 139 23.52 5.16 -1.04
CA GLY A 139 22.35 4.90 -1.87
C GLY A 139 21.31 5.98 -1.59
N LYS A 140 20.91 6.72 -2.62
CA LYS A 140 19.81 7.68 -2.50
C LYS A 140 18.61 6.89 -1.98
N LEU A 141 18.12 7.23 -0.79
CA LEU A 141 16.88 6.66 -0.25
C LEU A 141 15.79 6.90 -1.29
N ILE A 142 15.50 5.88 -2.10
CA ILE A 142 14.23 5.83 -2.81
C ILE A 142 13.23 5.72 -1.67
N LYS A 143 12.52 6.81 -1.37
CA LYS A 143 11.28 6.74 -0.57
C LYS A 143 10.44 5.70 -1.30
N VAL A 144 10.45 4.46 -0.81
CA VAL A 144 9.59 3.42 -1.34
C VAL A 144 8.20 3.94 -1.03
N ASN A 145 7.48 4.32 -2.09
CA ASN A 145 6.08 4.67 -2.04
C ASN A 145 5.37 3.56 -1.28
N SER A 146 4.99 3.87 -0.05
CA SER A 146 4.49 2.97 0.97
C SER A 146 3.17 2.30 0.59
N GLY A 147 2.56 2.73 -0.53
CA GLY A 147 1.38 2.12 -1.13
C GLY A 147 0.08 2.36 -0.37
N PHE A 148 0.15 2.95 0.84
CA PHE A 148 -1.02 3.28 1.64
C PHE A 148 -1.62 4.62 1.20
N LEU A 149 -2.95 4.64 1.14
CA LEU A 149 -3.72 5.82 0.80
C LEU A 149 -4.42 6.35 2.05
N LEU A 150 -4.35 7.66 2.24
CA LEU A 150 -5.15 8.38 3.21
C LEU A 150 -6.15 9.25 2.47
N VAL A 151 -7.42 9.15 2.84
CA VAL A 151 -8.49 10.00 2.30
C VAL A 151 -8.95 10.96 3.38
N LEU A 152 -9.09 12.24 3.01
CA LEU A 152 -9.70 13.24 3.88
C LEU A 152 -10.88 13.89 3.18
N HIS A 153 -11.98 14.02 3.91
CA HIS A 153 -13.15 14.79 3.51
C HIS A 153 -13.21 16.08 4.32
N SER A 154 -13.50 17.19 3.65
CA SER A 154 -13.48 18.52 4.28
C SER A 154 -14.81 18.91 4.92
N GLN A 155 -15.92 18.28 4.53
CA GLN A 155 -17.28 18.74 4.86
C GLN A 155 -17.49 20.23 4.50
N SER A 156 -16.80 20.68 3.43
CA SER A 156 -16.77 22.07 2.96
C SER A 156 -16.54 22.15 1.45
N GLU A 157 -16.71 23.35 0.88
CA GLU A 157 -16.40 23.61 -0.54
C GLU A 157 -14.89 23.68 -0.84
N ARG A 158 -14.05 23.69 0.20
CA ARG A 158 -12.60 23.82 0.10
C ARG A 158 -11.94 22.44 0.15
N VAL A 159 -10.97 22.21 -0.74
CA VAL A 159 -10.20 20.96 -0.75
C VAL A 159 -9.37 20.87 0.54
N PRO A 160 -9.46 19.75 1.30
CA PRO A 160 -8.62 19.57 2.49
C PRO A 160 -7.15 19.37 2.09
N VAL A 161 -6.24 19.73 2.98
CA VAL A 161 -4.78 19.63 2.73
C VAL A 161 -4.26 18.31 3.31
N CYS A 162 -3.38 17.63 2.58
CA CYS A 162 -2.71 16.43 3.08
C CYS A 162 -1.81 16.78 4.29
N PRO A 163 -1.81 15.97 5.36
CA PRO A 163 -0.90 16.15 6.49
C PRO A 163 0.59 16.10 6.08
N GLN A 164 1.47 16.69 6.89
CA GLN A 164 2.90 16.84 6.56
C GLN A 164 3.59 15.49 6.20
N ASP A 165 4.50 15.58 5.24
CA ASP A 165 5.25 14.48 4.58
C ASP A 165 4.45 13.59 3.61
N MET A 166 3.15 13.83 3.44
CA MET A 166 2.31 13.10 2.51
C MET A 166 2.18 13.82 1.17
N ILE A 167 2.23 13.07 0.07
CA ILE A 167 2.08 13.61 -1.28
C ILE A 167 0.60 13.59 -1.64
N THR A 168 0.07 14.71 -2.15
CA THR A 168 -1.27 14.73 -2.73
C THR A 168 -1.28 14.00 -4.07
N LEU A 169 -2.15 12.99 -4.19
CA LEU A 169 -2.33 12.25 -5.44
C LEU A 169 -3.42 12.90 -6.32
N TRP A 170 -4.59 13.18 -5.75
CA TRP A 170 -5.64 13.95 -6.41
C TRP A 170 -6.62 14.57 -5.41
N ASN A 171 -7.43 15.50 -5.90
CA ASN A 171 -8.58 16.05 -5.18
C ASN A 171 -9.88 15.76 -5.94
N GLY A 172 -11.00 15.89 -5.24
CA GLY A 172 -12.30 15.52 -5.80
C GLY A 172 -13.48 15.97 -4.95
N TYR A 173 -14.57 15.23 -5.09
CA TYR A 173 -15.84 15.36 -4.41
C TYR A 173 -16.14 14.08 -3.63
N SER A 174 -16.78 14.26 -2.48
CA SER A 174 -16.97 13.21 -1.47
C SER A 174 -18.19 12.36 -1.79
N LEU A 175 -18.01 11.29 -2.56
CA LEU A 175 -19.05 10.32 -2.84
C LEU A 175 -19.30 9.46 -1.60
N LEU A 176 -20.57 9.31 -1.20
CA LEU A 176 -20.96 8.47 -0.09
C LEU A 176 -21.50 7.12 -0.59
N TYR A 177 -22.56 7.15 -1.41
CA TYR A 177 -23.11 5.93 -2.00
C TYR A 177 -23.94 6.23 -3.26
N LEU A 178 -24.20 5.17 -4.03
CA LEU A 178 -25.03 5.19 -5.23
C LEU A 178 -26.25 4.31 -5.02
N GLU A 179 -27.39 4.68 -5.56
CA GLU A 179 -28.63 3.91 -5.41
C GLU A 179 -29.29 3.70 -6.77
N ARG A 180 -29.65 2.45 -7.05
CA ARG A 180 -30.36 2.05 -8.26
C ARG A 180 -31.42 1.02 -7.91
N GLN A 181 -32.65 1.25 -8.38
CA GLN A 181 -33.79 0.35 -8.12
C GLN A 181 -33.89 -0.07 -6.64
N GLU A 182 -33.77 0.89 -5.73
CA GLU A 182 -33.84 0.63 -4.28
C GLU A 182 -32.75 -0.37 -3.81
N LYS A 183 -31.57 -0.33 -4.43
CA LYS A 183 -30.38 -1.00 -3.93
C LYS A 183 -29.23 -0.01 -3.82
N GLY A 184 -28.75 0.17 -2.59
CA GLY A 184 -27.59 1.00 -2.27
C GLY A 184 -26.26 0.27 -2.51
N HIS A 185 -25.27 1.00 -3.03
CA HIS A 185 -23.87 0.58 -3.04
C HIS A 185 -23.00 1.69 -2.45
N THR A 186 -22.45 1.42 -1.27
CA THR A 186 -21.73 2.39 -0.43
C THR A 186 -20.23 2.37 -0.68
N GLN A 187 -19.63 3.55 -0.64
CA GLN A 187 -18.18 3.73 -0.58
C GLN A 187 -17.76 4.02 0.86
N ASP A 188 -16.69 3.37 1.31
CA ASP A 188 -16.06 3.69 2.58
C ASP A 188 -15.33 5.03 2.45
N LEU A 189 -15.67 6.00 3.29
CA LEU A 189 -15.09 7.35 3.30
C LEU A 189 -13.59 7.37 3.67
N GLY A 190 -13.05 6.28 4.23
CA GLY A 190 -11.60 6.15 4.43
C GLY A 190 -10.87 5.60 3.20
N GLN A 191 -11.59 5.18 2.16
CA GLN A 191 -11.03 4.58 0.95
C GLN A 191 -11.12 5.54 -0.24
N ALA A 192 -10.15 5.42 -1.16
CA ALA A 192 -9.98 6.33 -2.29
C ALA A 192 -11.20 6.37 -3.25
N GLY A 193 -12.01 5.31 -3.29
CA GLY A 193 -13.25 5.25 -4.10
C GLY A 193 -14.30 6.29 -3.70
N SER A 194 -14.29 6.76 -2.45
CA SER A 194 -15.16 7.84 -1.99
C SER A 194 -14.74 9.23 -2.48
N CYS A 195 -13.58 9.38 -3.14
CA CYS A 195 -13.08 10.67 -3.62
C CYS A 195 -13.03 10.76 -5.15
N LEU A 196 -14.17 11.06 -5.76
CA LEU A 196 -14.30 11.16 -7.21
C LEU A 196 -13.80 12.51 -7.74
N ARG A 197 -12.94 12.49 -8.76
CA ARG A 197 -12.36 13.72 -9.36
C ARG A 197 -13.41 14.64 -9.97
N VAL A 198 -14.47 14.06 -10.53
CA VAL A 198 -15.53 14.78 -11.24
C VAL A 198 -16.85 14.50 -10.55
N PHE A 199 -17.58 15.56 -10.25
CA PHE A 199 -18.94 15.47 -9.74
C PHE A 199 -19.93 15.30 -10.89
N SER A 200 -20.93 14.45 -10.68
CA SER A 200 -22.13 14.36 -11.50
C SER A 200 -23.28 13.93 -10.60
N THR A 201 -24.49 14.46 -10.83
CA THR A 201 -25.70 13.94 -10.17
C THR A 201 -25.99 12.49 -10.58
N MET A 202 -25.46 12.06 -11.72
CA MET A 202 -25.51 10.68 -12.23
C MET A 202 -24.10 10.25 -12.67
N PRO A 203 -23.24 9.74 -11.77
CA PRO A 203 -21.86 9.39 -12.10
C PRO A 203 -21.71 7.98 -12.72
N PHE A 204 -22.81 7.28 -13.00
CA PHE A 204 -22.79 5.93 -13.55
C PHE A 204 -23.86 5.72 -14.63
N SER A 205 -23.62 4.74 -15.49
CA SER A 205 -24.61 4.16 -16.41
C SER A 205 -24.87 2.70 -16.01
N TYR A 206 -25.98 2.14 -16.46
CA TYR A 206 -26.24 0.71 -16.33
C TYR A 206 -26.43 0.09 -17.70
N CYS A 207 -26.05 -1.17 -17.84
CA CYS A 207 -26.20 -1.93 -19.08
C CYS A 207 -26.93 -3.24 -18.82
N ASN A 208 -27.75 -3.67 -19.77
CA ASN A 208 -28.22 -5.04 -19.90
C ASN A 208 -27.49 -5.70 -21.09
N MET A 209 -27.91 -6.91 -21.47
CA MET A 209 -27.29 -7.65 -22.59
C MET A 209 -27.37 -6.90 -23.93
N ASP A 210 -28.39 -6.06 -24.12
CA ASP A 210 -28.72 -5.48 -25.42
C ASP A 210 -28.36 -3.98 -25.53
N SER A 211 -28.29 -3.27 -24.40
CA SER A 211 -28.19 -1.81 -24.38
C SER A 211 -27.64 -1.27 -23.06
N CYS A 212 -27.03 -0.09 -23.14
CA CYS A 212 -26.67 0.72 -21.98
C CYS A 212 -27.57 1.95 -21.91
N SER A 213 -28.04 2.29 -20.71
CA SER A 213 -28.82 3.50 -20.46
C SER A 213 -28.08 4.40 -19.48
N TYR A 214 -28.18 5.71 -19.72
CA TYR A 214 -27.60 6.75 -18.87
C TYR A 214 -28.68 7.76 -18.50
N ALA A 215 -28.78 8.08 -17.21
CA ALA A 215 -29.70 9.08 -16.67
C ALA A 215 -31.18 8.92 -17.13
N SER A 216 -31.60 7.71 -17.49
CA SER A 216 -32.94 7.46 -18.06
C SER A 216 -33.98 7.03 -17.01
N ARG A 217 -33.56 6.87 -15.74
CA ARG A 217 -34.38 6.38 -14.62
C ARG A 217 -34.20 7.22 -13.36
N ASN A 218 -35.02 6.93 -12.34
CA ASN A 218 -34.97 7.55 -11.00
C ASN A 218 -33.82 7.01 -10.14
N ASP A 219 -32.62 6.88 -10.72
CA ASP A 219 -31.43 6.50 -9.96
C ASP A 219 -30.88 7.73 -9.22
N ARG A 220 -30.21 7.49 -8.09
CA ARG A 220 -29.75 8.55 -7.17
C ARG A 220 -28.27 8.40 -6.87
N SER A 221 -27.64 9.52 -6.56
CA SER A 221 -26.30 9.56 -5.97
C SER A 221 -26.30 10.39 -4.70
N TYR A 222 -25.51 9.99 -3.72
CA TYR A 222 -25.43 10.64 -2.42
C TYR A 222 -24.01 11.07 -2.14
N TRP A 223 -23.87 12.29 -1.66
CA TRP A 223 -22.59 12.95 -1.49
C TRP A 223 -22.49 13.55 -0.10
N LEU A 224 -21.31 13.48 0.52
CA LEU A 224 -21.07 14.16 1.79
C LEU A 224 -21.29 15.68 1.58
N ALA A 225 -21.99 16.32 2.51
CA ALA A 225 -22.46 17.69 2.38
C ALA A 225 -21.57 18.71 3.09
N THR A 226 -21.71 19.99 2.73
CA THR A 226 -21.01 21.12 3.36
C THR A 226 -21.79 21.75 4.52
N ALA A 227 -21.21 22.77 5.17
CA ALA A 227 -21.83 23.65 6.18
C ALA A 227 -22.94 24.58 5.68
N ALA A 228 -23.27 24.55 4.39
CA ALA A 228 -24.29 25.43 3.84
C ALA A 228 -25.66 25.17 4.49
N ALA A 229 -26.43 26.25 4.68
CA ALA A 229 -27.80 26.17 5.18
C ALA A 229 -28.67 25.38 4.21
N ILE A 230 -29.56 24.51 4.73
CA ILE A 230 -30.43 23.66 3.90
C ILE A 230 -31.28 24.56 2.98
N PRO A 231 -31.25 24.36 1.66
CA PRO A 231 -32.04 25.16 0.74
C PRO A 231 -33.53 24.82 0.87
N MET A 232 -34.40 25.80 0.65
CA MET A 232 -35.86 25.60 0.70
C MET A 232 -36.40 24.76 -0.47
N MET A 233 -35.67 24.70 -1.59
CA MET A 233 -36.05 23.97 -2.80
C MET A 233 -34.85 23.16 -3.32
N PRO A 234 -35.07 22.14 -4.17
CA PRO A 234 -33.99 21.42 -4.83
C PRO A 234 -33.09 22.38 -5.62
N VAL A 235 -31.78 22.24 -5.44
CA VAL A 235 -30.77 23.06 -6.11
C VAL A 235 -30.28 22.38 -7.39
N SER A 236 -29.93 23.15 -8.41
CA SER A 236 -29.49 22.65 -9.70
C SER A 236 -28.26 23.39 -10.24
N GLY A 237 -27.62 22.81 -11.26
CA GLY A 237 -26.49 23.45 -11.95
C GLY A 237 -25.33 23.82 -11.01
N LEU A 238 -24.82 25.05 -11.16
CA LEU A 238 -23.65 25.52 -10.41
C LEU A 238 -23.92 25.74 -8.91
N GLU A 239 -25.18 25.89 -8.50
CA GLU A 239 -25.52 26.08 -7.09
C GLU A 239 -25.26 24.82 -6.25
N ILE A 240 -25.36 23.64 -6.87
CA ILE A 240 -25.06 22.36 -6.22
C ILE A 240 -23.66 22.36 -5.62
N LYS A 241 -22.68 23.00 -6.29
CA LYS A 241 -21.28 23.05 -5.84
C LYS A 241 -21.13 23.52 -4.39
N LYS A 242 -22.01 24.41 -3.92
CA LYS A 242 -21.98 24.92 -2.54
C LYS A 242 -22.25 23.86 -1.48
N TYR A 243 -22.95 22.80 -1.86
CA TYR A 243 -23.43 21.75 -0.97
C TYR A 243 -22.59 20.49 -1.00
N ILE A 244 -21.69 20.31 -1.97
CA ILE A 244 -20.89 19.09 -2.11
C ILE A 244 -19.53 19.24 -1.41
N SER A 245 -19.27 18.37 -0.43
CA SER A 245 -17.98 18.32 0.26
C SER A 245 -16.84 17.93 -0.68
N ARG A 246 -15.71 18.61 -0.54
CA ARG A 246 -14.46 18.26 -1.23
C ARG A 246 -13.64 17.24 -0.45
N CYS A 247 -12.83 16.48 -1.19
CA CYS A 247 -11.93 15.49 -0.63
C CYS A 247 -10.54 15.57 -1.28
N VAL A 248 -9.56 14.96 -0.62
CA VAL A 248 -8.20 14.76 -1.12
C VAL A 248 -7.77 13.33 -0.83
N VAL A 249 -7.00 12.75 -1.75
CA VAL A 249 -6.32 11.47 -1.56
C VAL A 249 -4.82 11.73 -1.50
N CYS A 250 -4.22 11.24 -0.42
CA CYS A 250 -2.82 11.41 -0.09
C CYS A 250 -2.12 10.06 -0.08
N GLU A 251 -0.85 10.05 -0.46
CA GLU A 251 0.04 8.92 -0.24
C GLU A 251 0.64 9.01 1.17
N ALA A 252 0.41 7.97 1.97
CA ALA A 252 0.78 7.92 3.38
C ALA A 252 1.86 6.86 3.66
N PRO A 253 2.79 7.09 4.61
CA PRO A 253 3.88 6.16 4.94
C PRO A 253 3.40 4.84 5.56
N SER A 254 2.24 4.83 6.21
CA SER A 254 1.68 3.71 6.96
C SER A 254 0.14 3.82 6.98
N PRO A 255 -0.61 2.75 7.29
CA PRO A 255 -2.06 2.80 7.33
C PRO A 255 -2.56 3.66 8.50
N ALA A 256 -3.61 4.44 8.25
CA ALA A 256 -4.34 5.17 9.26
C ALA A 256 -5.55 4.38 9.75
N VAL A 257 -5.87 4.49 11.04
CA VAL A 257 -6.96 3.76 11.69
C VAL A 257 -7.74 4.72 12.58
N ALA A 258 -9.06 4.55 12.63
CA ALA A 258 -9.93 5.25 13.58
C ALA A 258 -10.05 4.48 14.90
N VAL A 259 -10.00 5.23 16.01
CA VAL A 259 -10.27 4.75 17.37
C VAL A 259 -11.48 5.50 17.90
N HIS A 260 -12.41 4.80 18.54
CA HIS A 260 -13.66 5.36 19.06
C HIS A 260 -13.72 5.22 20.58
N SER A 261 -14.17 6.25 21.29
CA SER A 261 -14.22 6.23 22.75
C SER A 261 -15.50 5.65 23.33
N GLN A 262 -16.61 5.71 22.58
CA GLN A 262 -17.96 5.57 23.16
C GLN A 262 -18.15 6.52 24.35
N ASP A 263 -17.55 7.71 24.26
CA ASP A 263 -17.58 8.77 25.25
C ASP A 263 -17.52 10.16 24.58
N SER A 264 -17.94 11.16 25.34
CA SER A 264 -17.75 12.58 25.08
C SER A 264 -16.28 13.01 25.03
N ALA A 265 -15.37 12.25 25.67
CA ALA A 265 -13.93 12.47 25.63
C ALA A 265 -13.29 11.84 24.37
N VAL A 266 -12.30 12.52 23.79
CA VAL A 266 -11.55 12.03 22.63
C VAL A 266 -10.63 10.88 23.07
N PRO A 267 -10.65 9.72 22.39
CA PRO A 267 -9.77 8.62 22.74
C PRO A 267 -8.31 8.94 22.38
N PRO A 268 -7.33 8.53 23.21
CA PRO A 268 -5.92 8.71 22.88
C PRO A 268 -5.49 7.81 21.71
N CYS A 269 -4.51 8.25 20.92
CA CYS A 269 -3.88 7.37 19.94
C CYS A 269 -3.07 6.25 20.66
N PRO A 270 -2.95 5.06 20.04
CA PRO A 270 -2.09 4.00 20.58
C PRO A 270 -0.63 4.45 20.70
N GLN A 271 0.12 3.82 21.62
CA GLN A 271 1.54 4.13 21.82
C GLN A 271 2.35 3.92 20.52
N GLY A 272 3.17 4.91 20.15
CA GLY A 272 3.96 4.89 18.91
C GLY A 272 3.18 5.31 17.64
N TRP A 273 1.95 5.82 17.80
CA TRP A 273 1.15 6.35 16.70
C TRP A 273 1.05 7.88 16.81
N ARG A 274 1.06 8.55 15.66
CA ARG A 274 0.82 9.99 15.57
C ARG A 274 -0.65 10.28 15.29
N SER A 275 -1.14 11.39 15.85
CA SER A 275 -2.46 11.94 15.58
C SER A 275 -2.53 12.51 14.16
N LEU A 276 -3.64 12.27 13.46
CA LEU A 276 -3.97 12.95 12.21
C LEU A 276 -5.13 13.95 12.40
N TRP A 277 -6.25 13.50 12.96
CA TRP A 277 -7.38 14.38 13.36
C TRP A 277 -8.30 13.70 14.38
N THR A 278 -9.14 14.50 15.01
CA THR A 278 -10.21 14.05 15.91
C THR A 278 -11.58 14.39 15.31
N GLY A 279 -12.62 13.72 15.76
CA GLY A 279 -13.97 13.94 15.24
C GLY A 279 -15.04 13.15 15.99
N PHE A 280 -16.14 12.89 15.29
CA PHE A 280 -17.32 12.18 15.78
C PHE A 280 -17.47 10.83 15.06
N SER A 281 -17.97 9.85 15.81
CA SER A 281 -18.06 8.45 15.39
C SER A 281 -19.26 8.21 14.49
N PHE A 282 -19.07 8.35 13.19
CA PHE A 282 -20.08 8.09 12.17
C PHE A 282 -20.15 6.60 11.83
N LEU A 283 -21.32 6.00 12.05
CA LEU A 283 -21.51 4.56 11.91
C LEU A 283 -22.16 4.21 10.56
N MET A 284 -23.35 4.75 10.30
CA MET A 284 -24.13 4.40 9.12
C MET A 284 -25.12 5.51 8.73
N HIS A 285 -25.77 5.33 7.59
CA HIS A 285 -26.76 6.24 7.04
C HIS A 285 -27.80 5.47 6.23
N THR A 286 -28.99 6.06 6.12
CA THR A 286 -30.06 5.62 5.23
C THR A 286 -30.62 6.82 4.48
N GLY A 287 -30.92 6.66 3.20
CA GLY A 287 -31.55 7.66 2.36
C GLY A 287 -33.06 7.50 2.25
N GLY A 288 -33.65 8.07 1.20
CA GLY A 288 -35.10 8.20 1.06
C GLY A 288 -35.89 6.91 0.82
N SER A 289 -35.22 5.76 0.62
CA SER A 289 -35.86 4.46 0.38
C SER A 289 -35.41 3.38 1.38
N ASP A 290 -35.03 3.78 2.60
CA ASP A 290 -34.45 2.92 3.66
C ASP A 290 -33.13 2.20 3.28
N GLU A 291 -32.70 2.33 2.04
CA GLU A 291 -31.40 1.91 1.55
C GLU A 291 -30.30 2.85 2.02
N GLY A 292 -29.11 2.30 2.22
CA GLY A 292 -27.93 3.06 2.59
C GLY A 292 -26.75 2.16 2.87
N GLY A 293 -25.96 2.52 3.86
CA GLY A 293 -24.81 1.71 4.25
C GLY A 293 -24.06 2.29 5.42
N GLY A 294 -22.88 1.74 5.67
CA GLY A 294 -22.09 2.02 6.85
C GLY A 294 -20.63 2.27 6.56
N GLN A 295 -19.92 2.69 7.59
CA GLN A 295 -18.48 2.80 7.61
C GLN A 295 -17.90 1.65 8.42
N SER A 296 -16.72 1.17 8.05
CA SER A 296 -15.93 0.33 8.96
C SER A 296 -15.46 1.19 10.13
N LEU A 297 -15.68 0.77 11.37
CA LEU A 297 -15.23 1.51 12.57
C LEU A 297 -13.70 1.57 12.71
N THR A 298 -12.95 0.75 11.98
CA THR A 298 -11.48 0.87 11.91
C THR A 298 -11.03 1.83 10.81
N SER A 299 -11.90 2.13 9.85
CA SER A 299 -11.59 3.02 8.72
C SER A 299 -11.58 4.48 9.19
N PRO A 300 -10.66 5.33 8.69
CA PRO A 300 -10.75 6.77 8.90
C PRO A 300 -12.10 7.39 8.50
N GLY A 301 -12.86 6.73 7.61
CA GLY A 301 -14.18 7.15 7.16
C GLY A 301 -15.27 7.16 8.24
N SER A 302 -15.12 6.36 9.32
CA SER A 302 -16.02 6.39 10.48
C SER A 302 -15.77 7.59 11.40
N CYS A 303 -14.76 8.42 11.14
CA CYS A 303 -14.38 9.53 12.01
C CYS A 303 -14.49 10.88 11.29
N LEU A 304 -15.71 11.42 11.22
CA LEU A 304 -16.01 12.71 10.60
C LEU A 304 -15.60 13.86 11.51
N LYS A 305 -14.90 14.87 10.98
CA LYS A 305 -14.40 16.02 11.77
C LYS A 305 -15.54 16.82 12.40
N ASP A 306 -16.62 17.01 11.65
CA ASP A 306 -17.78 17.77 12.11
C ASP A 306 -19.02 16.89 12.26
N PHE A 307 -19.62 16.90 13.46
CA PHE A 307 -20.94 16.34 13.68
C PHE A 307 -22.02 17.16 12.96
N ARG A 308 -22.91 16.45 12.27
CA ARG A 308 -24.09 17.00 11.58
C ARG A 308 -25.22 15.98 11.60
N THR A 309 -26.43 16.42 11.88
CA THR A 309 -27.61 15.54 11.84
C THR A 309 -27.91 15.03 10.42
N GLN A 310 -27.63 15.84 9.40
CA GLN A 310 -27.71 15.47 7.99
C GLN A 310 -26.36 15.74 7.30
N PRO A 311 -25.41 14.79 7.35
CA PRO A 311 -24.06 14.98 6.84
C PRO A 311 -23.93 14.76 5.32
N PHE A 312 -25.01 14.43 4.62
CA PHE A 312 -25.01 14.14 3.18
C PHE A 312 -26.25 14.69 2.48
N ILE A 313 -26.15 14.87 1.16
CA ILE A 313 -27.19 15.38 0.28
C ILE A 313 -27.55 14.33 -0.78
N GLU A 314 -28.82 14.22 -1.12
CA GLU A 314 -29.32 13.36 -2.21
C GLU A 314 -29.34 14.12 -3.52
N CYS A 315 -28.83 13.51 -4.59
CA CYS A 315 -28.89 14.04 -5.94
C CYS A 315 -29.71 13.10 -6.85
N GLN A 316 -30.75 13.65 -7.47
CA GLN A 316 -31.59 12.98 -8.44
C GLN A 316 -30.92 13.04 -9.81
N GLY A 317 -30.45 11.90 -10.31
CA GLY A 317 -29.54 11.88 -11.44
C GLY A 317 -30.16 12.40 -12.74
N ALA A 318 -31.33 11.89 -13.13
CA ALA A 318 -32.02 12.31 -14.36
C ALA A 318 -32.49 13.77 -14.35
N ARG A 319 -32.79 14.32 -13.16
CA ARG A 319 -33.28 15.69 -13.00
C ARG A 319 -32.15 16.71 -12.82
N GLY A 320 -30.94 16.26 -12.49
CA GLY A 320 -29.81 17.16 -12.26
C GLY A 320 -30.00 18.06 -11.04
N THR A 321 -30.78 17.62 -10.05
CA THR A 321 -31.12 18.39 -8.85
C THR A 321 -30.65 17.67 -7.59
N CYS A 322 -30.21 18.41 -6.57
CA CYS A 322 -29.88 17.86 -5.25
C CYS A 322 -30.68 18.54 -4.14
N HIS A 323 -31.01 17.79 -3.09
CA HIS A 323 -31.77 18.29 -1.94
C HIS A 323 -31.55 17.45 -0.68
N PHE A 324 -31.92 18.00 0.47
CA PHE A 324 -31.93 17.29 1.74
C PHE A 324 -33.36 16.83 2.04
N PHE A 325 -33.54 15.53 2.24
CA PHE A 325 -34.84 14.96 2.55
C PHE A 325 -34.94 14.62 4.04
N THR A 326 -36.12 14.77 4.62
CA THR A 326 -36.39 14.44 6.04
C THR A 326 -36.34 12.94 6.33
N THR A 327 -36.43 12.11 5.29
CA THR A 327 -36.30 10.66 5.35
C THR A 327 -34.86 10.17 5.43
N ALA A 328 -33.88 11.06 5.21
CA ALA A 328 -32.47 10.72 5.32
C ALA A 328 -32.00 10.75 6.78
N TYR A 329 -31.49 9.63 7.27
CA TYR A 329 -30.99 9.47 8.63
C TYR A 329 -29.47 9.25 8.65
N SER A 330 -28.84 9.76 9.71
CA SER A 330 -27.46 9.46 10.06
C SER A 330 -27.40 8.82 11.44
N PHE A 331 -26.52 7.84 11.58
CA PHE A 331 -26.37 7.04 12.78
C PHE A 331 -24.94 7.17 13.28
N TRP A 332 -24.83 7.39 14.58
CA TRP A 332 -23.57 7.71 15.25
C TRP A 332 -23.41 6.80 16.45
N LEU A 333 -22.18 6.42 16.79
CA LEU A 333 -21.94 5.74 18.06
C LEU A 333 -22.26 6.70 19.22
N THR A 334 -22.85 6.18 20.27
CA THR A 334 -23.28 6.94 21.44
C THR A 334 -22.28 6.81 22.57
N HIS A 335 -22.37 7.73 23.53
CA HIS A 335 -21.73 7.55 24.83
C HIS A 335 -22.40 6.41 25.61
N VAL A 336 -21.60 5.45 26.07
CA VAL A 336 -22.05 4.33 26.90
C VAL A 336 -21.21 4.30 28.17
N ASN A 337 -21.85 4.48 29.32
CA ASN A 337 -21.19 4.35 30.62
C ASN A 337 -20.86 2.88 30.89
N GLU A 338 -19.61 2.55 31.22
CA GLU A 338 -19.16 1.18 31.50
C GLU A 338 -20.01 0.48 32.57
N ARG A 339 -20.53 1.23 33.54
CA ARG A 339 -21.40 0.69 34.61
C ARG A 339 -22.79 0.31 34.12
N GLU A 340 -23.24 0.92 33.03
CA GLU A 340 -24.60 0.77 32.48
C GLU A 340 -24.62 -0.07 31.20
N GLN A 341 -23.47 -0.56 30.72
CA GLN A 341 -23.33 -1.25 29.43
C GLN A 341 -24.21 -2.51 29.28
N PHE A 342 -24.59 -3.14 30.40
CA PHE A 342 -25.50 -4.29 30.46
C PHE A 342 -26.84 -3.97 31.15
N GLY A 343 -27.07 -2.70 31.48
CA GLY A 343 -28.28 -2.22 32.14
C GLY A 343 -29.43 -1.98 31.16
N PRO A 344 -30.66 -1.80 31.68
CA PRO A 344 -31.79 -1.42 30.84
C PRO A 344 -31.56 -0.04 30.21
N LEU A 345 -31.82 0.07 28.91
CA LEU A 345 -31.67 1.32 28.18
C LEU A 345 -32.82 2.29 28.51
N THR A 346 -32.49 3.54 28.85
CA THR A 346 -33.48 4.61 28.97
C THR A 346 -33.62 5.31 27.63
N SER A 347 -34.83 5.35 27.06
CA SER A 347 -35.09 6.08 25.82
C SER A 347 -35.31 7.57 26.08
N TYR A 348 -34.74 8.42 25.22
CA TYR A 348 -34.93 9.88 25.28
C TYR A 348 -34.74 10.50 23.90
N ILE A 349 -35.24 11.72 23.75
CA ILE A 349 -35.20 12.49 22.50
C ILE A 349 -34.30 13.71 22.69
N LEU A 350 -33.20 13.76 21.94
CA LEU A 350 -32.27 14.89 21.95
C LEU A 350 -32.68 15.93 20.89
N LYS A 351 -33.24 17.05 21.33
CA LYS A 351 -33.69 18.14 20.43
C LYS A 351 -32.63 19.20 20.16
N LYS A 352 -31.77 19.50 21.14
CA LYS A 352 -30.75 20.55 21.03
C LYS A 352 -29.45 19.99 20.45
N GLU A 353 -28.85 20.71 19.51
CA GLU A 353 -27.60 20.30 18.84
C GLU A 353 -26.47 20.03 19.84
N GLN A 354 -26.31 20.88 20.86
CA GLN A 354 -25.27 20.69 21.88
C GLN A 354 -25.45 19.37 22.65
N GLN A 355 -26.69 18.99 22.95
CA GLN A 355 -26.99 17.71 23.63
C GLN A 355 -26.71 16.53 22.69
N GLN A 356 -27.06 16.65 21.41
CA GLN A 356 -26.75 15.64 20.39
C GLN A 356 -25.24 15.41 20.27
N ARG A 357 -24.44 16.50 20.21
CA ARG A 357 -22.97 16.43 20.17
C ARG A 357 -22.38 15.78 21.42
N GLN A 358 -22.84 16.15 22.60
CA GLN A 358 -22.37 15.58 23.87
C GLN A 358 -22.69 14.09 24.00
N HIS A 359 -23.82 13.65 23.45
CA HIS A 359 -24.20 12.24 23.49
C HIS A 359 -23.51 11.39 22.40
N THR A 360 -22.90 12.04 21.39
CA THR A 360 -22.22 11.35 20.30
C THR A 360 -20.77 11.03 20.68
N SER A 361 -20.37 9.78 20.49
CA SER A 361 -19.01 9.27 20.72
C SER A 361 -17.98 10.05 19.90
N GLN A 362 -16.89 10.44 20.54
CA GLN A 362 -15.72 10.98 19.87
C GLN A 362 -14.88 9.88 19.24
N CYS A 363 -14.03 10.29 18.30
CA CYS A 363 -13.06 9.43 17.64
C CYS A 363 -11.75 10.16 17.36
N HIS A 364 -10.72 9.38 17.11
CA HIS A 364 -9.38 9.85 16.81
C HIS A 364 -8.80 9.01 15.68
N VAL A 365 -8.39 9.65 14.59
CA VAL A 365 -7.65 8.97 13.52
C VAL A 365 -6.16 9.09 13.78
N CYS A 366 -5.53 7.94 13.84
CA CYS A 366 -4.13 7.78 14.20
C CYS A 366 -3.40 7.02 13.10
N MET A 367 -2.10 7.26 12.98
CA MET A 367 -1.26 6.57 12.01
C MET A 367 0.06 6.17 12.66
N ARG A 368 0.54 4.96 12.38
CA ARG A 368 1.78 4.45 12.96
C ARG A 368 2.99 5.29 12.50
N GLN A 369 3.85 5.70 13.43
CA GLN A 369 5.08 6.44 13.10
C GLN A 369 6.11 5.55 12.39
#